data_AF-A0AA95K9K3-F1
#
_entry.id   AF-A0AA95K9K3-F1
#
_cell.length_a   1.000
_cell.length_b   1.000
_cell.length_c   1.000
_cell.angle_alpha   90.00
_cell.angle_beta   90.00
_cell.angle_gamma   90.00
#
_symmetry.space_group_name_H-M   'P 1'
#
loop_
_entity.id
_entity.type
_entity.pdbx_description
1 polymer ?
#
loop_
_entity_poly.entity_id
_entity_poly.type
_entity_poly.pdbx_seq_one_letter_code
_entity_poly.pdbx_strand_id
1 'polypeptide(L)'
;MTKVPATKEEFKRFVDKLTELNIVNKSTAENIQVACKAIETSIPDGILATEWDLDAITDSYRNSNDIKEQTAKTYYSRFKSAVDKFKAYAEGRELKPVTNRKYSKNKNSEVEEEAVKTFSLPIPLREALIVNIDNLPRDLSIDEAERIAVIIKSYAIRQ
;
A
#
# COMPACT_ATOMS: atom_id res chain seq x y z
N MET A 1 -16.43 20.44 -10.47
CA MET A 1 -15.66 20.00 -9.29
C MET A 1 -14.89 21.21 -8.79
N THR A 2 -15.14 21.64 -7.55
CA THR A 2 -14.47 22.79 -6.93
C THR A 2 -13.05 22.42 -6.53
N LYS A 3 -12.06 23.24 -6.88
CA LYS A 3 -10.68 23.07 -6.40
C LYS A 3 -10.68 23.14 -4.87
N VAL A 4 -10.07 22.15 -4.24
CA VAL A 4 -9.93 22.08 -2.78
C VAL A 4 -8.49 22.45 -2.44
N PRO A 5 -8.23 23.27 -1.41
CA PRO A 5 -6.86 23.56 -1.00
C PRO A 5 -6.18 22.27 -0.56
N ALA A 6 -4.95 22.02 -1.03
CA ALA A 6 -4.21 20.79 -0.79
C ALA A 6 -3.63 20.71 0.64
N THR A 7 -4.45 20.98 1.66
CA THR A 7 -4.02 20.97 3.07
C THR A 7 -3.93 19.55 3.62
N LYS A 8 -3.24 19.39 4.76
CA LYS A 8 -3.18 18.13 5.51
C LYS A 8 -4.57 17.61 5.90
N GLU A 9 -5.49 18.48 6.33
CA GLU A 9 -6.85 18.07 6.70
C GLU A 9 -7.64 17.52 5.52
N GLU A 10 -7.54 18.18 4.36
CA GLU A 10 -8.21 17.73 3.15
C GLU A 10 -7.59 16.44 2.59
N PHE A 11 -6.28 16.28 2.75
CA PHE A 11 -5.61 15.01 2.47
C PHE A 11 -6.16 13.87 3.33
N LYS A 12 -6.34 14.08 4.65
CA LYS A 12 -6.94 13.08 5.55
C LYS A 12 -8.35 12.70 5.09
N ARG A 13 -9.19 13.70 4.83
CA ARG A 13 -10.57 13.47 4.33
C ARG A 13 -10.58 12.70 3.01
N PHE A 14 -9.63 12.98 2.13
CA PHE A 14 -9.47 12.26 0.87
C PHE A 14 -9.07 10.79 1.09
N VAL A 15 -8.09 10.55 1.96
CA VAL A 15 -7.62 9.19 2.31
C VAL A 15 -8.74 8.36 2.94
N ASP A 16 -9.53 8.92 3.86
CA ASP A 16 -10.65 8.20 4.49
C ASP A 16 -11.74 7.80 3.48
N LYS A 17 -11.96 8.61 2.43
CA LYS A 17 -12.94 8.32 1.37
C LYS A 17 -12.40 7.42 0.25
N LEU A 18 -11.13 7.04 0.28
CA LEU A 18 -10.44 6.39 -0.84
C LEU A 18 -11.05 5.03 -1.22
N THR A 19 -11.64 4.32 -0.26
CA THR A 19 -12.40 3.07 -0.47
C THR A 19 -13.73 3.28 -1.19
N GLU A 20 -14.35 4.45 -1.03
CA GLU A 20 -15.65 4.81 -1.62
C GLU A 20 -15.51 5.37 -3.04
N LEU A 21 -14.36 6.00 -3.33
CA LEU A 21 -14.12 6.65 -4.62
C LEU A 21 -13.91 5.68 -5.79
N ASN A 22 -13.75 4.38 -5.52
CA ASN A 22 -13.56 3.32 -6.52
C ASN A 22 -12.43 3.59 -7.54
N ILE A 23 -11.42 4.38 -7.13
CA ILE A 23 -10.25 4.74 -7.97
C ILE A 23 -9.22 3.61 -7.95
N VAL A 24 -9.13 2.91 -6.83
CA VAL A 24 -8.29 1.72 -6.61
C VAL A 24 -9.15 0.60 -6.04
N ASN A 25 -8.69 -0.65 -6.13
CA ASN A 25 -9.41 -1.77 -5.52
C ASN A 25 -9.48 -1.60 -3.98
N LYS A 26 -10.49 -2.21 -3.36
CA LYS A 26 -10.77 -2.07 -1.93
C LYS A 26 -9.55 -2.38 -1.05
N SER A 27 -8.87 -3.51 -1.30
CA SER A 27 -7.68 -3.90 -0.54
C SER A 27 -6.54 -2.89 -0.67
N THR A 28 -6.33 -2.31 -1.86
CA THR A 28 -5.31 -1.28 -2.10
C THR A 28 -5.68 0.01 -1.38
N ALA A 29 -6.96 0.38 -1.37
CA ALA A 29 -7.44 1.54 -0.63
C ALA A 29 -7.21 1.38 0.88
N GLU A 30 -7.57 0.23 1.45
CA GLU A 30 -7.36 -0.09 2.87
C GLU A 30 -5.86 -0.06 3.24
N ASN A 31 -5.00 -0.66 2.40
CA ASN A 31 -3.56 -0.63 2.60
C ASN A 31 -2.99 0.80 2.57
N ILE A 32 -3.47 1.64 1.66
CA ILE A 32 -3.10 3.05 1.59
C ILE A 32 -3.54 3.77 2.86
N GLN A 33 -4.78 3.56 3.31
CA GLN A 33 -5.31 4.18 4.53
C GLN A 33 -4.47 3.85 5.76
N VAL A 34 -4.09 2.58 5.94
CA VAL A 34 -3.26 2.15 7.07
C VAL A 34 -1.90 2.86 7.06
N ALA A 35 -1.23 2.90 5.90
CA ALA A 35 0.07 3.57 5.79
C ALA A 35 -0.03 5.08 6.02
N CYS A 36 -1.04 5.74 5.44
CA CYS A 36 -1.24 7.18 5.60
C CYS A 36 -1.60 7.56 7.04
N LYS A 37 -2.44 6.77 7.73
CA LYS A 37 -2.77 6.97 9.16
C LYS A 37 -1.55 6.81 10.05
N ALA A 38 -0.66 5.88 9.72
CA ALA A 38 0.58 5.69 10.46
C ALA A 38 1.52 6.90 10.35
N ILE A 39 1.72 7.42 9.13
CA ILE A 39 2.65 8.54 8.86
C ILE A 39 2.03 9.91 9.22
N GLU A 40 0.72 9.98 9.48
CA GLU A 40 -0.05 11.22 9.66
C GLU A 40 0.57 12.22 10.65
N THR A 41 1.16 11.71 11.74
CA THR A 41 1.80 12.50 12.80
C THR A 41 3.07 13.21 12.35
N SER A 42 3.75 12.68 11.33
CA SER A 42 4.98 13.23 10.76
C SER A 42 4.72 14.22 9.62
N ILE A 43 3.47 14.37 9.17
CA ILE A 43 3.12 15.32 8.10
C ILE A 43 3.08 16.74 8.71
N PRO A 44 3.80 17.72 8.14
CA PRO A 44 3.82 19.09 8.66
C PRO A 44 2.46 19.77 8.51
N ASP A 45 2.08 20.52 9.55
CA ASP A 45 0.90 21.39 9.52
C ASP A 45 1.20 22.70 8.79
N GLY A 46 0.19 23.30 8.14
CA GLY A 46 0.33 24.59 7.45
C GLY A 46 1.05 24.56 6.09
N ILE A 47 1.65 23.42 5.71
CA ILE A 47 2.29 23.23 4.39
C ILE A 47 1.33 22.47 3.46
N LEU A 48 1.21 22.93 2.22
CA LEU A 48 0.39 22.27 1.19
C LEU A 48 1.05 20.97 0.71
N ALA A 49 0.24 19.98 0.37
CA ALA A 49 0.71 18.68 -0.12
C ALA A 49 1.54 18.76 -1.41
N THR A 50 1.44 19.86 -2.16
CA THR A 50 2.30 20.18 -3.31
C THR A 50 3.76 20.37 -2.92
N GLU A 51 4.02 20.81 -1.70
CA GLU A 51 5.33 21.17 -1.16
C GLU A 51 5.88 20.15 -0.16
N TRP A 52 5.14 19.08 0.12
CA TRP A 52 5.62 18.03 1.02
C TRP A 52 6.84 17.31 0.46
N ASP A 53 7.87 17.21 1.29
CA ASP A 53 8.97 16.28 1.12
C ASP A 53 8.57 14.91 1.68
N LEU A 54 8.18 14.01 0.77
CA LEU A 54 7.63 12.70 1.15
C LEU A 54 8.69 11.79 1.79
N ASP A 55 9.94 11.93 1.38
CA ASP A 55 11.07 11.16 1.89
C ASP A 55 11.36 11.61 3.31
N ALA A 56 11.52 12.92 3.54
CA ALA A 56 11.76 13.47 4.88
C ALA A 56 10.62 13.16 5.87
N ILE A 57 9.35 13.22 5.42
CA ILE A 57 8.19 12.86 6.24
C ILE A 57 8.24 11.37 6.63
N THR A 58 8.56 10.49 5.69
CA THR A 58 8.61 9.05 5.94
C THR A 58 9.81 8.67 6.80
N ASP A 59 10.96 9.31 6.60
CA ASP A 59 12.15 9.12 7.43
C ASP A 59 11.94 9.65 8.85
N SER A 60 11.26 10.79 9.00
CA SER A 60 10.84 11.29 10.32
C SER A 60 9.98 10.26 11.04
N TYR A 61 8.97 9.69 10.37
CA TYR A 61 8.14 8.63 10.93
C TYR A 61 8.96 7.39 11.32
N ARG A 62 9.87 6.96 10.44
CA ARG A 62 10.77 5.82 10.67
C ARG A 62 11.61 6.03 11.93
N ASN A 63 12.26 7.19 12.05
CA ASN A 63 13.15 7.50 13.16
C ASN A 63 12.39 7.64 14.49
N SER A 64 11.15 8.15 14.47
CA SER A 64 10.34 8.28 15.68
C SER A 64 9.71 6.96 16.17
N ASN A 65 9.55 5.96 15.30
CA ASN A 65 8.84 4.71 15.62
C ASN A 65 9.71 3.44 15.51
N ASP A 66 11.01 3.59 15.22
CA ASP A 66 11.98 2.49 15.05
C ASP A 66 11.49 1.35 14.14
N ILE A 67 10.85 1.72 13.03
CA ILE A 67 10.36 0.72 12.06
C ILE A 67 11.46 0.31 11.09
N LYS A 68 11.39 -0.94 10.63
CA LYS A 68 12.31 -1.48 9.62
C LYS A 68 12.26 -0.66 8.33
N GLU A 69 13.40 -0.53 7.68
CA GLU A 69 13.54 0.18 6.39
C GLU A 69 12.56 -0.35 5.32
N GLN A 70 12.36 -1.67 5.26
CA GLN A 70 11.42 -2.27 4.31
C GLN A 70 9.96 -1.84 4.57
N THR A 71 9.57 -1.68 5.83
CA THR A 71 8.25 -1.16 6.22
C THR A 71 8.14 0.31 5.81
N ALA A 72 9.19 1.10 6.04
CA ALA A 72 9.23 2.51 5.64
C ALA A 72 9.09 2.67 4.12
N LYS A 73 9.82 1.89 3.32
CA LYS A 73 9.69 1.88 1.84
C LYS A 73 8.27 1.53 1.39
N THR A 74 7.66 0.56 2.04
CA THR A 74 6.27 0.15 1.75
C THR A 74 5.30 1.29 2.05
N TYR A 75 5.47 1.97 3.19
CA TYR A 75 4.65 3.10 3.59
C TYR A 75 4.86 4.31 2.68
N TYR A 76 6.10 4.60 2.30
CA TYR A 76 6.45 5.63 1.31
C TYR A 76 5.70 5.43 0.00
N SER A 77 5.77 4.23 -0.60
CA SER A 77 5.10 3.94 -1.87
C SER A 77 3.59 4.21 -1.81
N ARG A 78 2.95 3.80 -0.71
CA ARG A 78 1.52 4.02 -0.48
C ARG A 78 1.19 5.48 -0.22
N PHE A 79 1.99 6.15 0.58
CA PHE A 79 1.85 7.57 0.89
C PHE A 79 2.01 8.42 -0.38
N LYS A 80 3.08 8.20 -1.15
CA LYS A 80 3.30 8.85 -2.45
C LYS A 80 2.13 8.62 -3.40
N SER A 81 1.68 7.36 -3.52
CA SER A 81 0.53 7.00 -4.36
C SER A 81 -0.76 7.73 -3.95
N ALA A 82 -0.97 7.95 -2.64
CA ALA A 82 -2.09 8.73 -2.13
C ALA A 82 -1.94 10.22 -2.40
N VAL A 83 -0.76 10.79 -2.17
CA VAL A 83 -0.45 12.21 -2.41
C VAL A 83 -0.59 12.56 -3.89
N ASP A 84 -0.10 11.71 -4.80
CA ASP A 84 -0.23 11.91 -6.25
C ASP A 84 -1.71 11.97 -6.67
N LYS A 85 -2.54 11.08 -6.12
CA LYS A 85 -4.00 11.10 -6.36
C LYS A 85 -4.66 12.31 -5.71
N PHE A 86 -4.24 12.69 -4.52
CA PHE A 86 -4.78 13.84 -3.83
C PHE A 86 -4.47 15.15 -4.57
N LYS A 87 -3.25 15.32 -5.09
CA LYS A 87 -2.89 16.47 -5.94
C LYS A 87 -3.81 16.56 -7.15
N ALA A 88 -4.04 15.43 -7.85
CA ALA A 88 -4.97 15.38 -8.96
C ALA A 88 -6.42 15.70 -8.53
N TYR A 89 -6.88 15.18 -7.39
CA TYR A 89 -8.19 15.48 -6.80
C TYR A 89 -8.36 16.97 -6.49
N ALA A 90 -7.39 17.57 -5.81
CA ALA A 90 -7.38 18.96 -5.39
C ALA A 90 -7.39 19.93 -6.58
N GLU A 91 -6.70 19.57 -7.66
CA GLU A 91 -6.71 20.33 -8.92
C GLU A 91 -8.00 20.15 -9.74
N GLY A 92 -8.89 19.24 -9.33
CA GLY A 92 -10.11 18.90 -10.05
C GLY A 92 -9.88 18.06 -11.31
N ARG A 93 -8.72 17.39 -11.42
CA ARG A 93 -8.47 16.43 -12.52
C ARG A 93 -9.23 15.14 -12.26
N GLU A 94 -9.74 14.54 -13.33
CA GLU A 94 -10.41 13.24 -13.23
C GLU A 94 -9.42 12.16 -12.77
N LEU A 95 -9.77 11.50 -11.67
CA LEU A 95 -9.05 10.35 -11.15
C LEU A 95 -9.50 9.15 -11.96
N LYS A 96 -8.69 8.75 -12.94
CA LYS A 96 -9.00 7.59 -13.77
C LYS A 96 -9.05 6.33 -12.88
N PRO A 97 -10.17 5.59 -12.85
CA PRO A 97 -10.21 4.33 -12.15
C PRO A 97 -9.20 3.37 -12.77
N VAL A 98 -8.54 2.57 -11.94
CA VAL A 98 -7.66 1.51 -12.42
C VAL A 98 -8.52 0.48 -13.15
N THR A 99 -8.57 0.56 -14.47
CA THR A 99 -8.74 -0.64 -15.29
C THR A 99 -7.58 -1.57 -14.92
N ASN A 100 -7.85 -2.85 -14.69
CA ASN A 100 -6.84 -3.88 -14.48
C ASN A 100 -5.90 -3.90 -15.69
N ARG A 101 -4.92 -2.99 -15.73
CA ARG A 101 -3.85 -3.01 -16.70
C ARG A 101 -3.00 -4.20 -16.28
N LYS A 102 -3.15 -5.31 -17.01
CA LYS A 102 -2.08 -6.30 -17.15
C LYS A 102 -0.82 -5.49 -17.40
N TYR A 103 0.09 -5.51 -16.44
CA TYR A 103 1.30 -4.71 -16.45
C TYR A 103 2.07 -4.99 -17.74
N SER A 104 1.97 -4.11 -18.74
CA SER A 104 2.83 -4.17 -19.91
C SER A 104 4.19 -3.62 -19.49
N LYS A 105 5.12 -4.55 -19.29
CA LYS A 105 6.52 -4.29 -18.97
C LYS A 105 7.11 -3.37 -20.04
N ASN A 106 7.26 -2.09 -19.72
CA ASN A 106 8.13 -1.19 -20.49
C ASN A 106 9.29 -0.76 -19.60
N LYS A 107 10.47 -0.96 -20.18
CA LYS A 107 11.80 -0.99 -19.58
C LYS A 107 12.42 0.40 -19.76
N ASN A 108 12.70 1.08 -18.65
CA ASN A 108 13.87 1.92 -18.40
C ASN A 108 13.63 2.75 -17.14
N SER A 109 14.30 2.34 -16.06
CA SER A 109 14.93 3.19 -15.05
C SER A 109 15.69 2.26 -14.12
N GLU A 110 17.00 2.38 -14.17
CA GLU A 110 17.96 1.74 -13.29
C GLU A 110 17.77 2.30 -11.87
N VAL A 111 16.97 1.61 -11.07
CA VAL A 111 17.20 1.43 -9.65
C VAL A 111 16.72 0.01 -9.40
N GLU A 112 17.63 -0.92 -9.10
CA GLU A 112 17.28 -2.27 -8.66
C GLU A 112 16.63 -2.16 -7.28
N GLU A 113 15.38 -1.73 -7.25
CA GLU A 113 14.44 -2.11 -6.21
C GLU A 113 14.37 -3.64 -6.28
N GLU A 114 14.97 -4.32 -5.30
CA GLU A 114 14.68 -5.73 -5.05
C GLU A 114 13.22 -5.86 -4.62
N ALA A 115 12.30 -5.72 -5.57
CA ALA A 115 10.93 -6.10 -5.43
C ALA A 115 10.96 -7.58 -5.07
N VAL A 116 10.54 -7.89 -3.83
CA VAL A 116 10.51 -9.24 -3.29
C VAL A 116 9.75 -10.10 -4.29
N LYS A 117 10.47 -11.02 -4.93
CA LYS A 117 9.92 -11.86 -5.99
C LYS A 117 8.92 -12.80 -5.33
N THR A 118 7.66 -12.77 -5.78
CA THR A 118 6.62 -13.67 -5.26
C THR A 118 6.25 -14.75 -6.27
N PHE A 119 5.52 -15.78 -5.82
CA PHE A 119 4.91 -16.80 -6.66
C PHE A 119 3.58 -17.28 -6.08
N SER A 120 2.82 -18.04 -6.87
CA SER A 120 1.58 -18.71 -6.45
C SER A 120 1.85 -20.21 -6.29
N LEU A 121 1.47 -20.77 -5.15
CA LEU A 121 1.68 -22.17 -4.82
C LEU A 121 0.34 -22.94 -4.77
N PRO A 122 0.06 -23.85 -5.72
CA PRO A 122 -1.09 -24.74 -5.65
C PRO A 122 -0.86 -25.88 -4.66
N ILE A 123 -1.75 -26.04 -3.70
CA ILE A 123 -1.72 -27.06 -2.65
C ILE A 123 -2.99 -27.93 -2.79
N PRO A 124 -2.88 -29.17 -3.28
CA PRO A 124 -4.01 -30.10 -3.28
C PRO A 124 -4.33 -30.52 -1.84
N LEU A 125 -5.59 -30.36 -1.42
CA LEU A 125 -6.03 -30.73 -0.07
C LEU A 125 -6.87 -32.01 -0.04
N ARG A 126 -7.79 -32.17 -1.00
CA ARG A 126 -8.77 -33.26 -1.06
C ARG A 126 -9.13 -33.55 -2.53
N GLU A 127 -9.89 -34.60 -2.77
CA GLU A 127 -10.44 -34.88 -4.11
C GLU A 127 -11.15 -33.63 -4.68
N ALA A 128 -10.74 -33.23 -5.89
CA ALA A 128 -11.21 -32.04 -6.60
C ALA A 128 -11.02 -30.69 -5.88
N LEU A 129 -10.19 -30.59 -4.84
CA LEU A 129 -9.94 -29.34 -4.11
C LEU A 129 -8.44 -28.98 -4.07
N ILE A 130 -8.09 -27.90 -4.78
CA ILE A 130 -6.76 -27.28 -4.78
C ILE A 130 -6.88 -25.88 -4.21
N VAL A 131 -6.04 -25.54 -3.24
CA VAL A 131 -5.91 -24.20 -2.67
C VAL A 131 -4.68 -23.53 -3.25
N ASN A 132 -4.83 -22.31 -3.78
CA ASN A 132 -3.69 -21.51 -4.23
C ASN A 132 -3.30 -20.51 -3.14
N ILE A 133 -2.03 -20.53 -2.73
CA ILE A 133 -1.45 -19.46 -1.91
C ILE A 133 -0.75 -18.48 -2.84
N ASP A 134 -1.39 -17.33 -3.08
CA ASP A 134 -0.84 -16.27 -3.92
C ASP A 134 0.11 -15.34 -3.15
N ASN A 135 0.99 -14.66 -3.90
CA ASN A 135 1.96 -13.69 -3.37
C ASN A 135 2.93 -14.25 -2.32
N LEU A 136 3.27 -15.54 -2.40
CA LEU A 136 4.25 -16.13 -1.49
C LEU A 136 5.66 -15.61 -1.82
N PRO A 137 6.39 -14.98 -0.88
CA PRO A 137 7.76 -14.52 -1.09
C PRO A 137 8.70 -15.67 -1.44
N ARG A 138 9.63 -15.46 -2.39
CA ARG A 138 10.67 -16.46 -2.74
C ARG A 138 11.76 -16.61 -1.68
N ASP A 139 11.85 -15.64 -0.78
CA ASP A 139 12.80 -15.51 0.32
C ASP A 139 12.11 -15.68 1.69
N LEU A 140 10.92 -16.31 1.71
CA LEU A 140 10.15 -16.56 2.93
C LEU A 140 11.02 -17.25 3.99
N SER A 141 11.18 -16.60 5.14
CA SER A 141 11.91 -17.17 6.28
C SER A 141 11.09 -18.23 7.03
N ILE A 142 11.77 -19.05 7.85
CA ILE A 142 11.12 -20.09 8.67
C ILE A 142 10.10 -19.47 9.64
N ASP A 143 10.45 -18.35 10.28
CA ASP A 143 9.56 -17.67 11.22
C ASP A 143 8.30 -17.13 10.55
N GLU A 144 8.43 -16.59 9.33
CA GLU A 144 7.28 -16.12 8.54
C GLU A 144 6.40 -17.27 8.08
N ALA A 145 7.00 -18.38 7.64
CA ALA A 145 6.28 -19.59 7.28
C ALA A 145 5.49 -20.15 8.48
N GLU A 146 6.08 -20.17 9.68
CA GLU A 146 5.39 -20.61 10.89
C GLU A 146 4.21 -19.69 11.24
N ARG A 147 4.38 -18.36 11.11
CA ARG A 147 3.27 -17.41 11.30
C ARG A 147 2.12 -17.67 10.33
N ILE A 148 2.42 -17.87 9.05
CA ILE A 148 1.41 -18.23 8.04
C ILE A 148 0.70 -19.52 8.45
N ALA A 149 1.45 -20.55 8.87
CA ALA A 149 0.89 -21.82 9.30
C ALA A 149 -0.02 -21.69 10.53
N VAL A 150 0.40 -20.93 11.55
CA VAL A 150 -0.40 -20.67 12.77
C VAL A 150 -1.72 -20.00 12.42
N ILE A 151 -1.70 -19.00 11.53
CA ILE A 151 -2.91 -18.32 11.07
C ILE A 151 -3.83 -19.31 10.35
N ILE A 152 -3.31 -20.11 9.41
CA ILE A 152 -4.14 -21.09 8.69
C ILE A 152 -4.75 -22.12 9.66
N LYS A 153 -3.95 -22.60 10.63
CA LYS A 153 -4.41 -23.55 11.66
C LYS A 153 -5.53 -22.98 12.53
N SER A 154 -5.55 -21.66 12.79
CA SER A 154 -6.58 -21.06 13.65
C SER A 154 -7.98 -21.07 13.03
N TYR A 155 -8.08 -21.11 11.70
CA TYR A 155 -9.34 -21.23 10.97
C TYR A 155 -9.78 -22.69 10.75
N ALA A 156 -8.93 -23.66 11.08
CA ALA A 156 -9.28 -25.07 10.93
C ALA A 156 -10.33 -25.48 11.97
N ILE A 157 -11.45 -26.00 11.50
CA ILE A 157 -12.45 -26.65 12.36
C ILE A 157 -11.90 -28.02 12.71
N ARG A 158 -11.86 -28.36 14.01
CA ARG A 158 -11.50 -29.71 14.45
C ARG A 158 -12.50 -30.70 13.87
N GLN A 159 -12.00 -31.64 13.08
CA GLN A 159 -12.73 -32.84 12.67
C GLN A 159 -12.39 -33.98 13.63
#